data_AF-A0A358HTU3-F1
#
_entry.id   AF-A0A358HTU3-F1
#
_cell.length_a   1.000
_cell.length_b   1.000
_cell.length_c   1.000
_cell.angle_alpha   90.00
_cell.angle_beta   90.00
_cell.angle_gamma   90.00
#
_symmetry.space_group_name_H-M   'P 1'
#
loop_
_entity.id
_entity.type
_entity.pdbx_description
1 polymer ?
#
loop_
_entity_poly.entity_id
_entity_poly.type
_entity_poly.pdbx_seq_one_letter_code
_entity_poly.pdbx_strand_id
1 'polypeptide(L)'
;AIRGLGIAREPEFIVAQALLDGRLVSILKDFNADSGGGIYAVYPERRHLPTKVRVFIDFLVEKFRGGLCSFHQQTCAEVAQGKGPIRSSQ
;
A
#
# COMPACT_ATOMS: atom_id res chain seq x y z
N ALA A 1 -11.77 -8.26 9.08
CA ALA A 1 -10.42 -8.72 9.48
C ALA A 1 -10.13 -8.46 10.97
N ILE A 2 -9.91 -7.23 11.45
CA ILE A 2 -9.43 -6.94 12.84
C ILE A 2 -10.31 -7.52 13.96
N ARG A 3 -11.64 -7.55 13.79
CA ARG A 3 -12.58 -8.12 14.78
C ARG A 3 -12.76 -9.64 14.66
N GLY A 4 -11.95 -10.33 13.85
CA GLY A 4 -12.04 -11.78 13.67
C GLY A 4 -13.25 -12.25 12.84
N LEU A 5 -13.93 -11.36 12.12
CA LEU A 5 -15.14 -11.69 11.35
C LEU A 5 -14.86 -12.39 10.01
N GLY A 6 -13.60 -12.67 9.68
CA GLY A 6 -13.20 -13.34 8.44
C GLY A 6 -12.04 -12.64 7.70
N ILE A 7 -11.86 -13.06 6.45
CA ILE A 7 -10.79 -12.64 5.53
C ILE A 7 -11.21 -11.35 4.81
N ALA A 8 -10.26 -10.44 4.60
CA ALA A 8 -10.46 -9.24 3.79
C ALA A 8 -9.24 -8.98 2.89
N ARG A 9 -9.47 -8.42 1.71
CA ARG A 9 -8.41 -7.93 0.82
C ARG A 9 -8.32 -6.42 0.98
N GLU A 10 -7.31 -5.98 1.69
CA GLU A 10 -7.08 -4.57 1.99
C GLU A 10 -5.74 -4.10 1.44
N PRO A 11 -5.62 -2.83 1.03
CA PRO A 11 -4.33 -2.23 0.75
C PRO A 11 -3.42 -2.28 1.98
N GLU A 12 -2.16 -2.62 1.76
CA GLU A 12 -1.20 -2.84 2.84
C GLU A 12 -1.03 -1.61 3.74
N PHE A 13 -1.03 -0.40 3.17
CA PHE A 13 -0.86 0.84 3.94
C PHE A 13 -1.96 1.09 4.99
N ILE A 14 -3.14 0.47 4.86
CA ILE A 14 -4.22 0.58 5.85
C ILE A 14 -4.01 -0.42 7.00
N VAL A 15 -3.47 -1.60 6.70
CA VAL A 15 -3.37 -2.73 7.62
C VAL A 15 -1.95 -2.98 8.13
N ALA A 16 -0.97 -2.18 7.69
CA ALA A 16 0.46 -2.37 7.93
C ALA A 16 0.78 -2.53 9.43
N GLN A 17 0.25 -1.65 10.27
CA GLN A 17 0.46 -1.74 11.73
C GLN A 17 -0.14 -3.03 12.31
N ALA A 18 -1.32 -3.43 11.85
CA ALA A 18 -1.96 -4.64 12.35
C ALA A 18 -1.24 -5.93 11.90
N LEU A 19 -0.57 -5.89 10.74
CA LEU A 19 0.33 -6.96 10.30
C LEU A 19 1.60 -7.00 11.16
N LEU A 20 2.22 -5.85 11.45
CA LEU A 20 3.39 -5.76 12.34
C LEU A 20 3.09 -6.24 13.76
N ASP A 21 1.94 -5.83 14.30
CA ASP A 21 1.50 -6.21 15.64
C ASP A 21 1.08 -7.69 15.73
N GLY A 22 1.08 -8.43 14.61
CA GLY A 22 0.58 -9.81 14.54
C GLY A 22 -0.93 -9.96 14.74
N ARG A 23 -1.68 -8.85 14.73
CA ARG A 23 -3.15 -8.83 14.82
C ARG A 23 -3.82 -9.32 13.54
N LEU A 24 -3.11 -9.23 12.41
CA LEU A 24 -3.49 -9.79 11.12
C LEU A 24 -2.37 -10.66 10.58
N VAL A 25 -2.75 -11.64 9.75
CA VAL A 25 -1.81 -12.51 9.04
C VAL A 25 -2.13 -12.44 7.55
N SER A 26 -1.09 -12.26 6.74
CA SER A 26 -1.20 -12.29 5.28
C SER A 26 -1.31 -13.74 4.79
N ILE A 27 -2.34 -14.01 3.99
CA ILE A 27 -2.65 -15.33 3.42
C ILE A 27 -2.76 -15.23 1.89
N LEU A 28 -2.70 -16.37 1.18
CA LEU A 28 -2.82 -16.46 -0.28
C LEU A 28 -1.83 -15.55 -1.03
N LYS A 29 -0.59 -15.43 -0.53
CA LYS A 29 0.45 -14.54 -1.09
C LYS A 29 0.75 -14.86 -2.56
N ASP A 30 0.76 -16.14 -2.93
CA ASP A 30 1.01 -16.60 -4.30
C ASP A 30 -0.11 -16.26 -5.28
N PHE A 31 -1.28 -15.85 -4.76
CA PHE A 31 -2.46 -15.47 -5.53
C PHE A 31 -2.72 -13.95 -5.52
N ASN A 32 -1.83 -13.17 -4.90
CA ASN A 32 -1.81 -11.72 -5.06
C ASN A 32 -1.17 -11.38 -6.40
N ALA A 33 -1.94 -11.50 -7.48
CA ALA A 33 -1.56 -10.93 -8.77
C ALA A 33 -1.27 -9.44 -8.60
N ASP A 34 -0.26 -8.94 -9.31
CA ASP A 34 0.21 -7.55 -9.30
C ASP A 34 -0.98 -6.59 -9.18
N SER A 35 -1.18 -6.11 -7.97
CA SER A 35 -2.35 -5.31 -7.63
C SER A 35 -2.02 -3.90 -8.09
N GLY A 36 -2.20 -3.66 -9.39
CA GLY A 36 -2.03 -2.38 -10.08
C GLY A 36 -2.99 -1.28 -9.60
N GLY A 37 -3.10 -1.11 -8.28
CA GLY A 37 -3.80 0.00 -7.64
C GLY A 37 -2.84 1.17 -7.51
N GLY A 38 -2.94 2.11 -8.44
CA GLY A 38 -2.27 3.40 -8.32
C GLY A 38 -3.05 4.35 -7.40
N ILE A 39 -2.33 5.30 -6.80
CA ILE A 39 -2.95 6.50 -6.22
C ILE A 39 -2.97 7.57 -7.31
N TYR A 40 -4.15 8.11 -7.60
CA TYR A 40 -4.33 9.08 -8.68
C TYR A 40 -4.78 10.43 -8.11
N ALA A 41 -4.11 11.50 -8.53
CA ALA A 41 -4.58 12.86 -8.33
C ALA A 41 -5.55 13.22 -9.47
N VAL A 42 -6.84 13.34 -9.15
CA VAL A 42 -7.88 13.69 -10.14
C VAL A 42 -8.29 15.15 -9.96
N TYR A 43 -8.28 15.92 -11.03
CA TYR A 43 -8.68 17.33 -11.04
C TYR A 43 -9.38 17.68 -12.36
N PRO A 44 -10.29 18.67 -12.39
CA PRO A 44 -10.99 19.06 -13.60
C PRO A 44 -10.01 19.55 -14.67
N GLU A 45 -10.28 19.18 -15.92
CA GLU A 45 -9.56 19.72 -17.06
C GLU A 45 -9.85 21.23 -17.17
N ARG A 46 -8.81 22.05 -17.04
CA ARG A 46 -8.86 23.51 -17.19
C ARG A 46 -7.70 23.94 -18.06
N ARG A 47 -7.93 24.95 -18.91
CA ARG A 47 -6.89 25.54 -19.77
C ARG A 47 -5.62 25.93 -19.01
N HIS A 48 -5.76 26.34 -17.75
CA HIS A 48 -4.64 26.58 -16.83
C HIS A 48 -4.91 25.92 -15.47
N LEU A 49 -4.00 25.04 -15.04
CA LEU A 49 -4.00 24.49 -13.69
C LEU A 49 -3.49 25.56 -12.71
N PRO A 50 -4.24 25.91 -11.65
CA PRO A 50 -3.77 26.88 -10.67
C PRO A 50 -2.41 26.47 -10.07
N THR A 51 -1.48 27.42 -9.92
CA THR A 51 -0.12 27.14 -9.40
C THR A 51 -0.12 26.41 -8.07
N LYS A 52 -1.07 26.74 -7.17
CA LYS A 52 -1.23 26.06 -5.87
C LYS A 52 -1.49 24.56 -6.03
N VAL A 53 -2.29 24.16 -7.02
CA VAL A 53 -2.60 22.75 -7.29
C VAL A 53 -1.39 22.04 -7.88
N ARG A 54 -0.68 22.67 -8.82
CA ARG A 54 0.56 22.10 -9.38
C ARG A 54 1.60 21.83 -8.29
N VAL A 55 1.91 22.84 -7.47
CA VAL A 55 2.89 22.69 -6.39
C VAL A 55 2.47 21.61 -5.39
N PHE A 56 1.16 21.47 -5.11
CA PHE A 56 0.66 20.41 -4.26
C PHE A 56 0.83 19.01 -4.89
N ILE A 57 0.53 18.88 -6.19
CA ILE A 57 0.76 17.61 -6.92
C ILE A 57 2.26 17.27 -6.93
N ASP A 58 3.14 18.23 -7.21
CA ASP A 58 4.58 18.02 -7.22
C ASP A 58 5.08 17.55 -5.83
N PHE A 59 4.55 18.13 -4.75
CA PHE A 59 4.82 17.68 -3.39
C PHE A 59 4.37 16.23 -3.16
N LEU A 60 3.16 15.85 -3.60
CA LEU A 60 2.66 14.48 -3.45
C LEU A 60 3.50 13.49 -4.26
N VAL A 61 3.83 13.81 -5.51
CA VAL A 61 4.66 12.97 -6.37
C VAL A 61 6.01 12.71 -5.72
N GLU A 62 6.65 13.74 -5.18
CA GLU A 62 7.93 13.57 -4.48
C GLU A 62 7.79 12.69 -3.22
N LYS A 63 6.70 12.84 -2.46
CA LYS A 63 6.43 12.00 -1.28
C LYS A 63 6.12 10.53 -1.63
N PHE A 64 5.54 10.27 -2.81
CA PHE A 64 5.14 8.93 -3.25
C PHE A 64 6.05 8.32 -4.33
N ARG A 65 7.21 8.93 -4.63
CA ARG A 65 8.13 8.54 -5.72
C ARG A 65 8.67 7.11 -5.61
N GLY A 66 8.66 6.53 -4.42
CA GLY A 66 9.02 5.12 -4.14
C GLY A 66 7.83 4.19 -3.96
N GLY A 67 6.63 4.61 -4.37
CA GLY A 67 5.37 3.94 -4.05
C GLY A 67 4.98 4.11 -2.58
N LEU A 68 3.90 3.45 -2.15
CA LEU A 68 3.48 3.40 -0.75
C LEU A 68 4.52 2.73 0.17
N CYS A 69 5.53 2.10 -0.41
CA CYS A 69 6.62 1.49 0.32
C CYS A 69 7.56 2.47 1.04
N SER A 70 7.52 3.75 0.69
CA SER A 70 8.26 4.79 1.41
C SER A 70 7.73 5.06 2.82
N PHE A 71 6.47 4.69 3.12
CA PHE A 71 5.84 4.96 4.41
C PHE A 71 5.99 3.81 5.43
N HIS A 72 6.40 2.62 5.00
CA HIS A 72 6.47 1.45 5.88
C HIS A 72 7.62 0.49 5.49
N GLN A 73 8.84 0.89 5.86
CA GLN A 73 10.10 0.20 5.50
C GLN A 73 10.15 -1.28 5.91
N GLN A 74 9.47 -1.69 6.99
CA GLN A 74 9.60 -3.04 7.55
C GLN A 74 8.81 -4.12 6.80
N THR A 75 7.75 -3.77 6.08
CA THR A 75 6.87 -4.75 5.40
C THR A 75 7.16 -4.83 3.90
N CYS A 76 7.71 -3.76 3.34
CA CYS A 76 7.97 -3.66 1.91
C CYS A 76 9.14 -4.50 1.38
N ALA A 77 10.16 -4.81 2.19
CA ALA A 77 11.23 -5.71 1.73
C ALA A 77 10.71 -7.13 1.48
N GLU A 78 9.72 -7.57 2.25
CA GLU A 78 9.11 -8.89 2.12
C GLU A 78 8.06 -8.95 1.01
N VAL A 79 7.32 -7.87 0.77
CA VAL A 79 6.29 -7.80 -0.27
C VAL A 79 6.89 -7.53 -1.66
N ALA A 80 7.93 -6.69 -1.78
CA ALA A 80 8.65 -6.49 -3.04
C ALA A 80 9.40 -7.75 -3.51
N GLN A 81 9.64 -8.71 -2.63
CA GLN A 81 10.31 -9.99 -2.92
C GLN A 81 9.36 -11.20 -2.91
N GLY A 82 8.05 -11.00 -2.75
CA GLY A 82 7.07 -12.10 -2.69
C GLY A 82 7.28 -13.06 -1.51
N LYS A 83 7.95 -12.62 -0.44
CA LYS A 83 8.46 -13.45 0.65
C LYS A 83 8.07 -12.89 2.02
N GLY A 84 6.77 -12.86 2.31
CA GLY A 84 6.31 -12.68 3.70
C GLY A 84 6.56 -13.95 4.53
N PRO A 85 6.48 -13.91 5.87
CA PRO A 85 6.86 -15.01 6.74
C PRO A 85 6.00 -16.24 6.42
N ILE A 86 6.64 -17.26 5.86
CA ILE A 86 6.06 -18.60 5.77
C ILE A 86 6.31 -19.20 7.15
N ARG A 87 5.29 -19.18 8.02
CA ARG A 87 5.35 -20.02 9.22
C ARG A 87 5.16 -21.45 8.71
N SER A 88 6.27 -22.15 8.51
CA SER A 88 6.30 -23.58 8.23
C SER A 88 5.64 -24.30 9.41
N SER A 89 4.36 -24.65 9.26
CA SER A 89 3.73 -25.63 10.13
C SER A 89 4.23 -27.00 9.72
N GLN A 90 5.08 -27.57 10.58
CA GLN A 90 5.03 -29.01 10.86
C GLN A 90 3.64 -29.39 11.38
#